data_AF-A0A534T8X9-F1
#
_entry.id   AF-A0A534T8X9-F1
#
_cell.length_a   1.000
_cell.length_b   1.000
_cell.length_c   1.000
_cell.angle_alpha   90.00
_cell.angle_beta   90.00
_cell.angle_gamma   90.00
#
_symmetry.space_group_name_H-M   'P 1'
#
loop_
_entity.id
_entity.type
_entity.pdbx_description
1 polymer ?
#
loop_
_entity_poly.entity_id
_entity_poly.type
_entity_poly.pdbx_seq_one_letter_code
_entity_poly.pdbx_strand_id
1 'polypeptide(L)'
;MKKTIDLLIHLDDHKHDSLGRLFLETVDERDMRRALREYLGARVTVKQAMLSGQRLRVRVELPDFQTESDNLVRLARDLSSRARPSAALGQLEEALKIFPLNGTALKSLGRACYGKADYAGAASFFVRANEVLREDGEALRALGTISLRAGREASAISYFERAVTANPSDETAAQALAQLRERVATRFKAAAEGGAQPAARAGAAARTLPRASRER
;
A
#
# COMPACT_ATOMS: atom_id res chain seq x y z
N MET A 1 -1.50 -4.65 32.68
CA MET A 1 -1.70 -5.96 32.03
C MET A 1 -1.09 -5.91 30.64
N LYS A 2 -0.78 -7.05 30.00
CA LYS A 2 -0.23 -7.08 28.64
C LYS A 2 -1.25 -7.67 27.67
N LYS A 3 -1.28 -7.16 26.45
CA LYS A 3 -2.13 -7.61 25.35
C LYS A 3 -1.29 -8.29 24.29
N THR A 4 -1.82 -9.34 23.68
CA THR A 4 -1.21 -10.01 22.53
C THR A 4 -2.03 -9.71 21.27
N ILE A 5 -1.35 -9.38 20.17
CA ILE A 5 -1.97 -9.08 18.88
C ILE A 5 -1.23 -9.85 17.79
N ASP A 6 -1.98 -10.44 16.87
CA ASP A 6 -1.43 -11.05 15.66
C ASP A 6 -1.60 -10.07 14.49
N LEU A 7 -0.48 -9.72 13.85
CA LEU A 7 -0.39 -8.83 12.70
C LEU A 7 -0.13 -9.63 11.43
N LEU A 8 -0.68 -9.16 10.32
CA LEU A 8 -0.40 -9.69 9.00
C LEU A 8 0.17 -8.57 8.12
N ILE A 9 1.46 -8.70 7.79
CA ILE A 9 2.21 -7.76 6.97
C ILE A 9 2.36 -8.36 5.57
N HIS A 10 1.99 -7.61 4.54
CA HIS A 10 2.10 -8.05 3.14
C HIS A 10 3.25 -7.34 2.44
N LEU A 11 4.00 -8.06 1.60
CA LEU A 11 5.02 -7.44 0.75
C LEU A 11 4.45 -6.28 -0.08
N ASP A 12 3.25 -6.46 -0.64
CA ASP A 12 2.56 -5.45 -1.45
C ASP A 12 2.40 -4.11 -0.73
N ASP A 13 2.28 -4.14 0.60
CA ASP A 13 2.11 -2.96 1.45
C ASP A 13 3.45 -2.23 1.68
N HIS A 14 4.57 -2.93 1.48
CA HIS A 14 5.93 -2.48 1.81
C HIS A 14 6.90 -2.47 0.62
N LYS A 15 6.41 -2.58 -0.62
CA LYS A 15 7.22 -2.55 -1.86
C LYS A 15 8.15 -1.34 -2.00
N HIS A 16 7.91 -0.29 -1.22
CA HIS A 16 8.56 1.00 -1.35
C HIS A 16 9.16 1.51 -0.04
N ASP A 17 9.36 0.64 0.96
CA ASP A 17 10.02 0.99 2.21
C ASP A 17 11.05 -0.07 2.65
N SER A 18 11.68 0.18 3.80
CA SER A 18 12.73 -0.67 4.33
C SER A 18 12.23 -2.04 4.82
N LEU A 19 10.96 -2.15 5.23
CA LEU A 19 10.39 -3.41 5.70
C LEU A 19 10.18 -4.40 4.54
N GLY A 20 9.96 -3.88 3.33
CA GLY A 20 9.87 -4.69 2.10
C GLY A 20 11.10 -5.55 1.84
N ARG A 21 12.29 -5.12 2.30
CA ARG A 21 13.55 -5.90 2.15
C ARG A 21 13.49 -7.25 2.83
N LEU A 22 12.72 -7.37 3.93
CA LEU A 22 12.54 -8.64 4.64
C LEU A 22 11.96 -9.74 3.75
N PHE A 23 11.24 -9.39 2.69
CA PHE A 23 10.58 -10.34 1.80
C PHE A 23 11.41 -10.72 0.57
N LEU A 24 12.48 -9.97 0.28
CA LEU A 24 13.28 -10.14 -0.93
C LEU A 24 14.60 -10.87 -0.66
N GLU A 25 15.06 -10.87 0.58
CA GLU A 25 16.36 -11.40 0.97
C GLU A 25 16.21 -12.43 2.10
N THR A 26 17.15 -13.36 2.21
CA THR A 26 17.28 -14.21 3.40
C THR A 26 17.82 -13.36 4.54
N VAL A 27 16.91 -12.83 5.36
CA VAL A 27 17.27 -12.03 6.54
C VAL A 27 17.32 -12.94 7.76
N ASP A 28 18.36 -12.79 8.59
CA ASP A 28 18.43 -13.53 9.85
C ASP A 28 17.36 -13.04 10.85
N GLU A 29 17.13 -13.83 11.90
CA GLU A 29 16.09 -13.52 12.88
C GLU A 29 16.38 -12.22 13.65
N ARG A 30 17.66 -11.87 13.86
CA ARG A 30 18.06 -10.69 14.62
C ARG A 30 17.73 -9.41 13.83
N ASP A 31 18.04 -9.40 12.55
CA ASP A 31 17.80 -8.29 11.64
C ASP A 31 16.31 -8.11 11.37
N MET A 32 15.56 -9.21 11.20
CA MET A 32 14.10 -9.18 11.11
C MET A 32 13.47 -8.59 12.38
N ARG A 33 13.90 -9.03 13.57
CA ARG A 33 13.41 -8.47 14.85
C ARG A 33 13.77 -6.99 15.01
N ARG A 34 14.93 -6.55 14.52
CA ARG A 34 15.33 -5.13 14.51
C ARG A 34 14.39 -4.30 13.63
N ALA A 35 14.19 -4.72 12.38
CA ALA A 35 13.31 -4.02 11.44
C ALA A 35 11.86 -3.93 11.96
N LEU A 36 11.34 -5.02 12.53
CA LEU A 36 10.01 -5.03 13.14
C LEU A 36 9.92 -4.10 14.37
N ARG A 37 10.98 -3.99 15.17
CA ARG A 37 11.00 -3.05 16.32
C ARG A 37 10.98 -1.60 15.85
N GLU A 38 11.75 -1.27 14.82
CA GLU A 38 11.75 0.07 14.22
C GLU A 38 10.39 0.43 13.66
N TYR A 39 9.74 -0.52 12.99
CA TYR A 39 8.42 -0.34 12.38
C TYR A 39 7.28 -0.24 13.40
N LEU A 40 7.24 -1.15 14.38
CA LEU A 40 6.13 -1.25 15.35
C LEU A 40 6.28 -0.32 16.56
N GLY A 41 7.50 0.19 16.78
CA GLY A 41 7.83 1.09 17.86
C GLY A 41 8.26 0.39 19.16
N ALA A 42 8.92 1.14 20.03
CA ALA A 42 9.61 0.62 21.22
C ALA A 42 8.71 -0.04 22.27
N ARG A 43 7.40 0.25 22.28
CA ARG A 43 6.44 -0.35 23.23
C ARG A 43 5.92 -1.72 22.79
N VAL A 44 6.25 -2.16 21.57
CA VAL A 44 5.80 -3.42 21.00
C VAL A 44 6.92 -4.44 21.08
N THR A 45 6.65 -5.56 21.75
CA THR A 45 7.57 -6.69 21.84
C THR A 45 7.18 -7.76 20.83
N VAL A 46 8.02 -8.02 19.84
CA VAL A 46 7.84 -9.13 18.90
C VAL A 46 8.10 -10.45 19.62
N LYS A 47 7.11 -11.35 19.66
CA LYS A 47 7.20 -12.69 20.25
C LYS A 47 7.50 -13.75 19.21
N GLN A 48 6.94 -13.59 18.01
CA GLN A 48 7.09 -14.52 16.91
C GLN A 48 6.99 -13.75 15.60
N ALA A 49 7.82 -14.12 14.63
CA ALA A 49 7.77 -13.60 13.27
C ALA A 49 8.00 -14.76 12.31
N MET A 50 7.07 -14.97 11.38
CA MET A 50 7.10 -16.06 10.41
C MET A 50 6.86 -15.50 9.01
N LEU A 51 7.92 -15.50 8.20
CA LEU A 51 7.85 -15.13 6.80
C LEU A 51 7.49 -16.37 5.96
N SER A 52 6.45 -16.25 5.13
CA SER A 52 6.04 -17.28 4.18
C SER A 52 5.62 -16.63 2.87
N GLY A 53 6.48 -16.75 1.86
CA GLY A 53 6.29 -16.06 0.58
C GLY A 53 6.18 -14.54 0.77
N GLN A 54 5.04 -13.98 0.37
CA GLN A 54 4.78 -12.53 0.41
C GLN A 54 4.06 -12.07 1.69
N ARG A 55 3.99 -12.92 2.72
CA ARG A 55 3.26 -12.65 3.96
C ARG A 55 4.16 -12.88 5.17
N LEU A 56 4.19 -11.90 6.07
CA LEU A 56 4.89 -11.97 7.34
C LEU A 56 3.85 -11.94 8.45
N ARG A 57 3.71 -13.06 9.17
CA ARG A 57 2.85 -13.17 10.35
C ARG A 57 3.66 -12.81 11.58
N VAL A 58 3.22 -11.82 12.33
CA VAL A 58 3.93 -11.33 13.52
C VAL A 58 3.02 -11.40 14.72
N ARG A 59 3.43 -12.12 15.76
CA ARG A 59 2.78 -12.08 17.07
C ARG A 59 3.51 -11.12 17.96
N VAL A 60 2.79 -10.16 18.52
CA VAL A 60 3.36 -9.10 19.36
C VAL A 60 2.68 -9.00 20.70
N GLU A 61 3.41 -8.48 21.68
CA GLU A 61 2.92 -8.19 23.03
C GLU A 61 3.20 -6.74 23.37
N LEU A 62 2.24 -6.04 23.95
CA LEU A 62 2.34 -4.64 24.34
C LEU A 62 1.54 -4.37 25.63
N PRO A 63 1.83 -3.28 26.37
CA PRO A 63 0.99 -2.86 27.48
C PRO A 63 -0.45 -2.65 27.02
N ASP A 64 -1.40 -3.20 27.79
CA ASP A 64 -2.82 -3.08 27.46
C ASP A 64 -3.37 -1.73 27.94
N PHE A 65 -3.34 -0.75 27.05
CA PHE A 65 -3.96 0.57 27.20
C PHE A 65 -5.00 0.82 26.11
N GLN A 66 -5.65 -0.26 25.64
CA GLN A 66 -6.61 -0.19 24.55
C GLN A 66 -7.75 0.78 24.90
N THR A 67 -8.34 0.64 26.10
CA THR A 67 -9.49 1.45 26.53
C THR A 67 -9.12 2.92 26.65
N GLU A 68 -7.99 3.24 27.25
CA GLU A 68 -7.48 4.62 27.35
C GLU A 68 -7.21 5.21 25.97
N SER A 69 -6.63 4.42 25.06
CA SER A 69 -6.37 4.83 23.68
C SER A 69 -7.68 5.08 22.91
N ASP A 70 -8.69 4.21 23.07
CA ASP A 70 -10.00 4.38 22.45
C ASP A 70 -10.73 5.62 22.98
N ASN A 71 -10.56 5.96 24.26
CA ASN A 71 -11.08 7.19 24.83
C ASN A 71 -10.44 8.43 24.21
N LEU A 72 -9.13 8.43 23.98
CA LEU A 72 -8.42 9.51 23.26
C LEU A 72 -8.91 9.63 21.81
N VAL A 73 -9.15 8.51 21.12
CA VAL A 73 -9.74 8.50 19.78
C VAL A 73 -11.16 9.10 19.77
N ARG A 74 -11.99 8.76 20.76
CA ARG A 74 -13.33 9.33 20.89
C ARG A 74 -13.27 10.85 21.12
N LEU A 75 -12.36 11.31 21.97
CA LEU A 75 -12.13 12.73 22.20
C LEU A 75 -11.64 13.44 20.92
N ALA A 76 -10.71 12.83 20.18
CA ALA A 76 -10.25 13.38 18.90
C ALA A 76 -11.39 13.58 17.90
N ARG A 77 -12.33 12.62 17.84
CA ARG A 77 -13.51 12.71 16.97
C ARG A 77 -14.41 13.88 17.37
N ASP A 78 -14.67 14.06 18.65
CA ASP A 78 -15.45 15.20 19.18
C ASP A 78 -14.76 16.55 18.92
N LEU A 79 -13.43 16.62 19.07
CA LEU A 79 -12.67 17.84 18.73
C LEU A 79 -12.72 18.15 17.23
N SER A 80 -12.71 17.12 16.38
CA SER A 80 -12.81 17.29 14.92
C SER A 80 -14.16 17.84 14.51
N SER A 81 -15.26 17.37 15.10
CA SER A 81 -16.61 17.89 14.79
C SER A 81 -16.80 19.35 15.24
N ARG A 82 -16.03 19.80 16.23
CA ARG A 82 -15.99 21.19 16.71
C ARG A 82 -15.01 22.09 15.94
N ALA A 83 -14.57 21.68 14.75
CA ALA A 83 -13.60 22.39 13.92
C ALA A 83 -12.27 22.72 14.63
N ARG A 84 -11.80 21.83 15.53
CA ARG A 84 -10.49 21.92 16.20
C ARG A 84 -9.53 20.81 15.72
N PRO A 85 -9.14 20.80 14.44
CA PRO A 85 -8.38 19.69 13.85
C PRO A 85 -7.00 19.48 14.48
N SER A 86 -6.31 20.55 14.90
CA SER A 86 -4.99 20.42 15.54
C SER A 86 -5.07 19.73 16.90
N ALA A 87 -6.11 20.05 17.69
CA ALA A 87 -6.32 19.40 18.99
C ALA A 87 -6.70 17.92 18.81
N ALA A 88 -7.52 17.62 17.79
CA ALA A 88 -7.86 16.25 17.45
C ALA A 88 -6.62 15.41 17.08
N LEU A 89 -5.72 15.95 16.26
CA LEU A 89 -4.46 15.31 15.91
C LEU A 89 -3.61 14.98 17.13
N GLY A 90 -3.47 15.93 18.07
CA GLY A 90 -2.72 15.70 19.31
C GLY A 90 -3.29 14.55 20.14
N GLN A 91 -4.61 14.39 20.18
CA GLN A 91 -5.24 13.26 20.89
C GLN A 91 -5.01 11.91 20.20
N LEU A 92 -5.02 11.89 18.86
CA LEU A 92 -4.72 10.67 18.09
C LEU A 92 -3.25 10.26 18.23
N GLU A 93 -2.33 11.23 18.23
CA GLU A 93 -0.91 10.98 18.49
C GLU A 93 -0.70 10.42 19.89
N GLU A 94 -1.36 10.99 20.90
CA GLU A 94 -1.29 10.46 22.27
C GLU A 94 -1.87 9.05 22.36
N ALA A 95 -2.96 8.76 21.65
CA ALA A 95 -3.54 7.43 21.57
C ALA A 95 -2.53 6.39 21.06
N LEU A 96 -1.71 6.75 20.06
CA LEU A 96 -0.65 5.89 19.52
C LEU A 96 0.61 5.85 20.38
N LYS A 97 0.92 6.89 21.15
CA LYS A 97 2.00 6.83 22.13
C LYS A 97 1.69 5.82 23.22
N ILE A 98 0.45 5.78 23.71
CA ILE A 98 0.08 4.84 24.77
C ILE A 98 -0.18 3.43 24.24
N PHE A 99 -0.78 3.33 23.05
CA PHE A 99 -1.10 2.07 22.40
C PHE A 99 -0.80 2.14 20.88
N PRO A 100 0.42 1.77 20.44
CA PRO A 100 0.88 1.96 19.05
C PRO A 100 0.11 1.21 17.97
N LEU A 101 -0.72 0.24 18.38
CA LEU A 101 -1.50 -0.63 17.52
C LEU A 101 -3.00 -0.31 17.60
N ASN A 102 -3.39 0.93 17.94
CA ASN A 102 -4.79 1.34 17.83
C ASN A 102 -5.17 1.52 16.36
N GLY A 103 -5.82 0.52 15.76
CA GLY A 103 -6.26 0.57 14.37
C GLY A 103 -7.15 1.79 14.05
N THR A 104 -8.04 2.19 14.97
CA THR A 104 -8.92 3.35 14.77
C THR A 104 -8.16 4.67 14.80
N ALA A 105 -7.17 4.81 15.69
CA ALA A 105 -6.32 5.99 15.73
C ALA A 105 -5.45 6.09 14.47
N LEU A 106 -4.87 4.97 14.02
CA LEU A 106 -4.11 4.87 12.76
C LEU A 106 -4.96 5.32 11.57
N LYS A 107 -6.18 4.79 11.40
CA LYS A 107 -7.08 5.24 10.32
C LYS A 107 -7.42 6.71 10.40
N SER A 108 -7.66 7.23 11.60
CA SER A 108 -8.01 8.63 11.82
C SER A 108 -6.86 9.58 11.43
N LEU A 109 -5.61 9.23 11.78
CA LEU A 109 -4.43 9.97 11.33
C LEU A 109 -4.21 9.85 9.82
N GLY A 110 -4.41 8.65 9.25
CA GLY A 110 -4.34 8.44 7.80
C GLY A 110 -5.32 9.34 7.04
N ARG A 111 -6.56 9.45 7.51
CA ARG A 111 -7.58 10.37 6.96
C ARG A 111 -7.16 11.84 7.09
N ALA A 112 -6.60 12.21 8.24
CA ALA A 112 -6.16 13.58 8.46
C ALA A 112 -4.97 13.98 7.56
N CYS A 113 -3.99 13.10 7.38
CA CYS A 113 -2.90 13.28 6.41
C CYS A 113 -3.44 13.36 4.99
N TYR A 114 -4.36 12.47 4.61
CA TYR A 114 -4.97 12.48 3.27
C TYR A 114 -5.71 13.80 2.99
N GLY A 115 -6.46 14.31 3.96
CA GLY A 115 -7.15 15.60 3.86
C GLY A 115 -6.21 16.79 3.71
N LYS A 116 -4.97 16.68 4.20
CA LYS A 116 -3.89 17.66 4.02
C LYS A 116 -3.08 17.46 2.74
N ALA A 117 -3.49 16.51 1.88
CA ALA A 117 -2.73 16.06 0.70
C ALA A 117 -1.33 15.48 1.01
N ASP A 118 -1.04 15.13 2.26
CA ASP A 118 0.14 14.34 2.63
C ASP A 118 -0.16 12.86 2.37
N TYR A 119 -0.06 12.47 1.09
CA TYR A 119 -0.38 11.11 0.66
C TYR A 119 0.64 10.07 1.16
N ALA A 120 1.90 10.47 1.38
CA ALA A 120 2.93 9.58 1.89
C ALA A 120 2.67 9.24 3.37
N GLY A 121 2.43 10.25 4.21
CA GLY A 121 2.04 10.04 5.61
C GLY A 121 0.72 9.27 5.72
N ALA A 122 -0.26 9.60 4.87
CA ALA A 122 -1.54 8.88 4.82
C ALA A 122 -1.35 7.39 4.52
N ALA A 123 -0.55 7.05 3.51
CA ALA A 123 -0.27 5.66 3.15
C ALA A 123 0.37 4.89 4.32
N SER A 124 1.36 5.49 4.99
CA SER A 124 2.02 4.86 6.14
C SER A 124 1.03 4.50 7.25
N PHE A 125 0.11 5.41 7.59
CA PHE A 125 -0.92 5.14 8.60
C PHE A 125 -1.97 4.13 8.16
N PHE A 126 -2.42 4.18 6.90
CA PHE A 126 -3.41 3.22 6.39
C PHE A 126 -2.84 1.81 6.25
N VAL A 127 -1.56 1.65 5.85
CA VAL A 127 -0.88 0.34 5.84
C VAL A 127 -0.89 -0.25 7.24
N ARG A 128 -0.41 0.51 8.23
CA ARG A 128 -0.40 0.05 9.63
C ARG A 128 -1.80 -0.28 10.15
N ALA A 129 -2.80 0.52 9.79
CA ALA A 129 -4.19 0.23 10.16
C ALA A 129 -4.68 -1.09 9.55
N ASN A 130 -4.38 -1.33 8.28
CA ASN A 130 -4.74 -2.56 7.57
C ASN A 130 -4.11 -3.81 8.20
N GLU A 131 -2.84 -3.75 8.60
CA GLU A 131 -2.14 -4.87 9.23
C GLU A 131 -2.70 -5.24 10.60
N VAL A 132 -3.12 -4.24 11.37
CA VAL A 132 -3.71 -4.40 12.70
C VAL A 132 -5.16 -4.89 12.61
N LEU A 133 -5.94 -4.30 11.71
CA LEU A 133 -7.37 -4.59 11.55
C LEU A 133 -7.63 -5.79 10.63
N ARG A 134 -6.58 -6.36 10.02
CA ARG A 134 -6.60 -7.55 9.18
C ARG A 134 -7.58 -7.42 8.01
N GLU A 135 -7.19 -6.65 7.00
CA GLU A 135 -7.98 -6.38 5.78
C GLU A 135 -9.17 -5.44 6.01
N ASP A 136 -8.90 -4.26 6.59
CA ASP A 136 -9.91 -3.20 6.73
C ASP A 136 -10.22 -2.57 5.36
N GLY A 137 -11.47 -2.73 4.89
CA GLY A 137 -11.90 -2.26 3.58
C GLY A 137 -11.74 -0.75 3.37
N GLU A 138 -11.94 0.08 4.40
CA GLU A 138 -11.74 1.54 4.32
C GLU A 138 -10.25 1.87 4.11
N ALA A 139 -9.36 1.24 4.87
CA ALA A 139 -7.91 1.41 4.71
C ALA A 139 -7.43 0.93 3.34
N LEU A 140 -7.88 -0.24 2.88
CA LEU A 140 -7.52 -0.78 1.56
C LEU A 140 -8.00 0.13 0.42
N ARG A 141 -9.24 0.63 0.48
CA ARG A 141 -9.75 1.59 -0.50
C ARG A 141 -8.96 2.90 -0.51
N ALA A 142 -8.57 3.40 0.67
CA ALA A 142 -7.74 4.59 0.78
C ALA A 142 -6.35 4.35 0.15
N LEU A 143 -5.72 3.20 0.43
CA LEU A 143 -4.43 2.81 -0.17
C LEU A 143 -4.51 2.66 -1.70
N GLY A 144 -5.60 2.10 -2.22
CA GLY A 144 -5.85 2.03 -3.67
C GLY A 144 -5.95 3.43 -4.29
N THR A 145 -6.68 4.34 -3.64
CA THR A 145 -6.82 5.73 -4.08
C THR A 145 -5.49 6.48 -4.06
N ILE A 146 -4.71 6.33 -2.99
CA ILE A 146 -3.37 6.92 -2.86
C ILE A 146 -2.42 6.35 -3.92
N SER A 147 -2.47 5.04 -4.17
CA SER A 147 -1.65 4.38 -5.19
C SER A 147 -1.97 4.88 -6.59
N LEU A 148 -3.27 5.09 -6.90
CA LEU A 148 -3.69 5.72 -8.16
C LEU A 148 -3.13 7.12 -8.34
N ARG A 149 -3.22 7.96 -7.31
CA ARG A 149 -2.66 9.33 -7.33
C ARG A 149 -1.15 9.32 -7.55
N ALA A 150 -0.45 8.29 -7.04
CA ALA A 150 0.97 8.09 -7.25
C ALA A 150 1.32 7.43 -8.59
N GLY A 151 0.35 7.21 -9.50
CA GLY A 151 0.57 6.56 -10.80
C GLY A 151 0.85 5.05 -10.72
N ARG A 152 0.70 4.44 -9.53
CA ARG A 152 0.97 3.03 -9.28
C ARG A 152 -0.28 2.18 -9.52
N GLU A 153 -0.66 2.07 -10.79
CA GLU A 153 -1.90 1.39 -11.21
C GLU A 153 -1.97 -0.07 -10.75
N ALA A 154 -0.88 -0.83 -10.85
CA ALA A 154 -0.86 -2.24 -10.44
C ALA A 154 -1.11 -2.41 -8.93
N SER A 155 -0.47 -1.58 -8.10
CA SER A 155 -0.72 -1.58 -6.64
C SER A 155 -2.15 -1.15 -6.33
N ALA A 156 -2.67 -0.15 -7.04
CA ALA A 156 -4.05 0.30 -6.87
C ALA A 156 -5.07 -0.81 -7.18
N ILE A 157 -4.89 -1.55 -8.29
CA ILE A 157 -5.74 -2.69 -8.63
C ILE A 157 -5.74 -3.71 -7.48
N SER A 158 -4.54 -4.11 -7.01
CA SER A 158 -4.40 -5.06 -5.90
C SER A 158 -5.12 -4.59 -4.62
N TYR A 159 -4.97 -3.32 -4.25
CA TYR A 159 -5.67 -2.76 -3.09
C TYR A 159 -7.18 -2.74 -3.24
N PHE A 160 -7.70 -2.35 -4.41
CA PHE A 160 -9.15 -2.35 -4.63
C PHE A 160 -9.73 -3.77 -4.70
N GLU A 161 -9.01 -4.74 -5.26
CA GLU A 161 -9.41 -6.15 -5.22
C GLU A 161 -9.53 -6.67 -3.78
N ARG A 162 -8.53 -6.37 -2.94
CA ARG A 162 -8.57 -6.69 -1.51
C ARG A 162 -9.69 -5.95 -0.80
N ALA A 163 -9.93 -4.68 -1.11
CA ALA A 163 -11.02 -3.90 -0.52
C ALA A 163 -12.40 -4.49 -0.84
N VAL A 164 -12.65 -4.87 -2.09
CA VAL A 164 -13.90 -5.53 -2.53
C VAL A 164 -14.04 -6.91 -1.92
N THR A 165 -12.94 -7.65 -1.74
CA THR A 165 -12.96 -8.95 -1.07
C THR A 165 -13.31 -8.80 0.42
N ALA A 166 -12.72 -7.81 1.09
CA ALA A 166 -12.97 -7.53 2.51
C ALA A 166 -14.37 -6.95 2.77
N ASN A 167 -14.86 -6.10 1.86
CA ASN A 167 -16.21 -5.55 1.92
C ASN A 167 -16.85 -5.56 0.52
N PRO A 168 -17.61 -6.61 0.18
CA PRO A 168 -18.30 -6.71 -1.11
C PRO A 168 -19.34 -5.61 -1.35
N SER A 169 -19.79 -4.90 -0.30
CA SER A 169 -20.73 -3.79 -0.39
C SER A 169 -20.05 -2.41 -0.56
N ASP A 170 -18.72 -2.34 -0.64
CA ASP A 170 -18.01 -1.09 -0.95
C ASP A 170 -18.12 -0.78 -2.46
N GLU A 171 -19.23 -0.15 -2.84
CA GLU A 171 -19.48 0.27 -4.23
C GLU A 171 -18.38 1.21 -4.76
N THR A 172 -17.78 2.03 -3.88
CA THR A 172 -16.72 2.95 -4.29
C THR A 172 -15.46 2.19 -4.70
N ALA A 173 -15.06 1.17 -3.93
CA ALA A 173 -13.93 0.32 -4.29
C ALA A 173 -14.22 -0.49 -5.57
N ALA A 174 -15.43 -1.04 -5.70
CA ALA A 174 -15.84 -1.81 -6.88
C ALA A 174 -15.82 -0.98 -8.16
N GLN A 175 -16.38 0.24 -8.13
CA GLN A 175 -16.38 1.17 -9.27
C GLN A 175 -14.95 1.60 -9.63
N ALA A 176 -14.12 1.94 -8.63
CA ALA A 176 -12.74 2.32 -8.87
C ALA A 176 -11.93 1.19 -9.52
N LEU A 177 -12.13 -0.06 -9.08
CA LEU A 177 -11.49 -1.24 -9.67
C LEU A 177 -11.93 -1.45 -11.13
N ALA A 178 -13.23 -1.37 -11.40
CA ALA A 178 -13.77 -1.56 -12.75
C ALA A 178 -13.22 -0.52 -13.74
N GLN A 179 -13.29 0.76 -13.38
CA GLN A 179 -12.78 1.86 -14.20
C GLN A 179 -11.27 1.72 -14.46
N LEU A 180 -10.51 1.33 -13.44
CA LEU A 180 -9.06 1.17 -13.57
C LEU A 180 -8.69 -0.01 -14.47
N ARG A 181 -9.39 -1.15 -14.36
CA ARG A 181 -9.18 -2.31 -15.24
C ARG A 181 -9.52 -1.98 -16.70
N GLU A 182 -10.63 -1.27 -16.92
CA GLU A 182 -11.02 -0.82 -18.27
C GLU A 182 -9.97 0.13 -18.86
N ARG A 183 -9.50 1.12 -18.09
CA ARG A 183 -8.44 2.04 -18.53
C ARG A 183 -7.16 1.31 -18.91
N VAL A 184 -6.76 0.32 -18.12
CA VAL A 184 -5.55 -0.47 -18.39
C VAL A 184 -5.75 -1.34 -19.63
N ALA A 185 -6.89 -2.01 -19.78
CA ALA A 185 -7.22 -2.84 -20.94
C ALA A 185 -7.27 -2.03 -22.25
N THR A 186 -7.91 -0.85 -22.23
CA THR A 186 -7.98 0.05 -23.40
C THR A 186 -6.59 0.55 -23.81
N ARG A 187 -5.71 0.90 -22.85
CA ARG A 187 -4.32 1.27 -23.15
C ARG A 187 -3.54 0.13 -23.81
N PHE A 188 -3.69 -1.10 -23.33
CA PHE A 188 -3.04 -2.26 -23.94
C PHE A 188 -3.55 -2.55 -25.35
N LYS A 189 -4.87 -2.44 -25.58
CA LYS A 189 -5.47 -2.59 -26.91
C LYS A 189 -4.96 -1.53 -27.89
N ALA A 190 -4.97 -0.25 -27.49
CA ALA A 190 -4.46 0.85 -28.30
C ALA A 190 -2.97 0.71 -28.61
N ALA A 191 -2.16 0.22 -27.67
CA ALA A 191 -0.75 -0.05 -27.90
C ALA A 191 -0.53 -1.19 -28.91
N ALA A 192 -1.36 -2.24 -28.87
CA ALA A 192 -1.31 -3.34 -29.82
C ALA A 192 -1.72 -2.91 -31.24
N GLU A 193 -2.74 -2.04 -31.37
CA GLU A 193 -3.24 -1.54 -32.65
C GLU A 193 -2.35 -0.43 -33.24
N GLY A 194 -1.75 0.43 -32.41
CA GLY A 194 -0.84 1.50 -32.83
C GLY A 194 0.59 1.05 -33.18
N GLY A 195 0.99 -0.16 -32.76
CA GLY A 195 2.28 -0.77 -33.10
C GLY A 195 2.31 -1.47 -34.47
N ALA A 196 1.17 -1.55 -35.17
CA ALA A 196 1.03 -2.19 -36.46
C ALA A 196 0.91 -1.17 -37.61
N GLN A 197 1.89 -0.29 -37.77
CA GLN A 197 2.13 0.34 -39.07
C GLN A 197 3.15 -0.53 -39.84
N PRO A 198 2.72 -1.28 -40.88
CA PRO A 198 3.67 -1.94 -41.74
C PRO A 198 4.46 -0.85 -42.48
N ALA A 199 5.78 -0.80 -42.27
CA ALA A 199 6.69 -0.08 -43.12
C ALA A 199 6.63 -0.70 -44.53
N ALA A 200 5.69 -0.21 -45.35
CA ALA A 200 5.52 -0.63 -46.72
C ALA A 200 5.84 0.53 -47.66
N ARG A 201 6.96 0.34 -48.38
CA ARG A 201 7.25 0.79 -49.75
C ARG A 201 7.87 2.18 -49.95
N ALA A 202 9.19 2.19 -50.11
CA ALA A 202 9.91 2.82 -51.21
C ALA A 202 11.30 2.16 -51.31
N GLY A 203 11.80 1.61 -52.42
CA GLY A 203 11.26 1.41 -53.75
C GLY A 203 12.14 0.36 -54.43
N ALA A 204 11.51 -0.45 -55.29
CA ALA A 204 12.23 -1.25 -56.25
C ALA A 204 12.90 -0.32 -57.26
N ALA A 205 14.23 -0.33 -57.31
CA ALA A 205 14.99 0.11 -58.47
C ALA A 205 16.10 -0.91 -58.70
N ALA A 206 15.87 -1.77 -59.68
CA ALA A 206 16.84 -2.70 -60.23
C ALA A 206 18.12 -1.93 -60.61
N ARG A 207 19.25 -2.31 -60.02
CA ARG A 207 20.57 -2.02 -60.59
C ARG A 207 21.08 -3.30 -61.25
N THR A 208 20.91 -3.35 -62.55
CA THR A 208 21.60 -4.24 -63.48
C THR A 208 23.11 -4.09 -63.31
N LEU A 209 23.80 -5.23 -63.14
CA LEU A 209 25.25 -5.38 -63.21
C LEU A 209 25.74 -5.12 -64.65
N PRO A 210 26.97 -4.61 -64.84
CA PRO A 210 27.80 -5.01 -65.96
C PRO A 210 28.82 -6.07 -65.52
N ARG A 211 28.88 -7.14 -66.30
CA ARG A 211 29.92 -8.18 -66.27
C ARG A 211 31.30 -7.54 -66.45
N ALA A 212 32.22 -7.80 -65.51
CA ALA A 212 33.64 -7.65 -65.77
C ALA A 212 34.18 -8.91 -66.45
N SER A 213 34.65 -8.73 -67.67
CA SER A 213 35.27 -9.74 -68.51
C SER A 213 36.57 -10.27 -67.89
N ARG A 214 36.76 -11.60 -68.00
CA ARG A 214 38.08 -12.21 -68.04
C ARG A 214 38.85 -11.62 -69.22
N GLU A 215 40.11 -11.26 -69.03
CA GLU A 215 41.22 -11.70 -69.89
C GLU A 215 42.58 -11.27 -69.34
N ARG A 216 43.43 -12.30 -69.15
CA ARG A 216 44.91 -12.38 -69.15
C ARG A 216 45.71 -11.68 -68.06
#